data_AF-A0A8J6BA47-F1
#
_entry.id   AF-A0A8J6BA47-F1
#
_cell.length_a   1.000
_cell.length_b   1.000
_cell.length_c   1.000
_cell.angle_alpha   90.00
_cell.angle_beta   90.00
_cell.angle_gamma   90.00
#
_symmetry.space_group_name_H-M   'P 1'
#
loop_
_entity.id
_entity.type
_entity.pdbx_description
1 polymer ?
#
loop_
_entity_poly.entity_id
_entity_poly.type
_entity_poly.pdbx_seq_one_letter_code
_entity_poly.pdbx_strand_id
1 'polypeptide(L)'
;MADPSVLKAARDALARYTASKAASAPPHPPAHEPGSLAMLLRPKSAKIEANWRGPFRFIGRGSHSSSSIIEHLTTGKNMEVSDRRLKAWAGTQDLDTLKAIIAEQEGEYEVESIVSARRRSPGSKTIMLTVHWAGYESEEDSEVRLDASTAQLAPLDAFLESHPAWRRTIEAACRRNGWQL
;
A
#
# COMPACT_ATOMS: atom_id res chain seq x y z
N MET A 1 -6.50 -15.56 -4.78
CA MET A 1 -5.25 -16.22 -5.23
C MET A 1 -4.53 -15.40 -6.27
N ALA A 2 -3.75 -14.42 -5.80
CA ALA A 2 -2.56 -14.04 -6.54
C ALA A 2 -1.53 -15.17 -6.30
N ASP A 3 -1.12 -15.84 -7.37
CA ASP A 3 -0.17 -16.94 -7.31
C ASP A 3 1.16 -16.46 -6.66
N PRO A 4 1.82 -17.21 -5.76
CA PRO A 4 3.13 -16.83 -5.21
C PRO A 4 4.19 -16.53 -6.30
N SER A 5 4.01 -17.04 -7.52
CA SER A 5 4.79 -16.64 -8.70
C SER A 5 4.59 -15.15 -9.07
N VAL A 6 3.38 -14.61 -8.88
CA VAL A 6 2.99 -13.21 -9.13
C VAL A 6 3.68 -12.25 -8.17
N LEU A 7 3.77 -12.61 -6.87
CA LEU A 7 4.44 -11.77 -5.87
C LEU A 7 5.96 -11.76 -6.06
N LYS A 8 6.54 -12.92 -6.38
CA LYS A 8 7.95 -12.98 -6.77
C LYS A 8 8.19 -12.15 -8.05
N ALA A 9 7.29 -12.25 -9.03
CA ALA A 9 7.36 -11.44 -10.24
C ALA A 9 7.22 -9.93 -9.96
N ALA A 10 6.37 -9.54 -9.00
CA ALA A 10 6.22 -8.15 -8.54
C ALA A 10 7.52 -7.62 -7.94
N ARG A 11 8.12 -8.38 -7.01
CA ARG A 11 9.41 -8.04 -6.38
C ARG A 11 10.54 -7.99 -7.40
N ASP A 12 10.61 -8.97 -8.29
CA ASP A 12 11.62 -9.02 -9.36
C ASP A 12 11.42 -7.90 -10.40
N ALA A 13 10.19 -7.49 -10.68
CA ALA A 13 9.88 -6.35 -11.54
C ALA A 13 10.30 -5.03 -10.87
N LEU A 14 10.01 -4.87 -9.57
CA LEU A 14 10.43 -3.71 -8.79
C LEU A 14 11.96 -3.62 -8.71
N ALA A 15 12.64 -4.75 -8.46
CA ALA A 15 14.10 -4.84 -8.41
C ALA A 15 14.76 -4.54 -9.77
N ARG A 16 14.22 -5.07 -10.88
CA ARG A 16 14.70 -4.76 -12.23
C ARG A 16 14.49 -3.28 -12.56
N TYR A 17 13.37 -2.70 -12.14
CA TYR A 17 13.08 -1.29 -12.33
C TYR A 17 14.04 -0.39 -11.53
N THR A 18 14.30 -0.69 -10.26
CA THR A 18 15.26 0.07 -9.45
C THR A 18 16.68 -0.06 -9.99
N ALA A 19 17.08 -1.24 -10.48
CA ALA A 19 18.38 -1.47 -11.11
C ALA A 19 18.54 -0.73 -12.45
N SER A 20 17.51 -0.73 -13.32
CA SER A 20 17.56 0.00 -14.59
C SER A 20 17.61 1.52 -14.39
N LYS A 21 17.08 2.01 -13.26
CA LYS A 21 17.14 3.41 -12.86
C LYS A 21 18.54 3.91 -12.52
N ALA A 22 19.47 3.04 -12.13
CA ALA A 22 20.86 3.43 -11.90
C ALA A 22 21.59 3.71 -13.23
N ALA A 23 21.07 3.22 -14.37
CA ALA A 23 21.80 3.22 -15.62
C ALA A 23 21.47 4.38 -16.58
N SER A 24 20.28 5.00 -16.56
CA SER A 24 19.99 6.19 -17.39
C SER A 24 18.65 6.84 -17.06
N ALA A 25 18.61 8.18 -16.98
CA ALA A 25 17.38 8.95 -17.02
C ALA A 25 16.98 9.16 -18.49
N PRO A 26 15.81 8.69 -18.96
CA PRO A 26 15.35 9.00 -20.31
C PRO A 26 15.13 10.52 -20.43
N PRO A 27 15.60 11.16 -21.52
CA PRO A 27 15.34 12.55 -21.80
C PRO A 27 13.87 12.71 -22.19
N HIS A 28 13.08 13.32 -21.30
CA HIS A 28 11.62 13.50 -21.40
C HIS A 28 10.78 12.20 -21.40
N PRO A 29 9.70 12.14 -20.59
CA PRO A 29 8.77 11.02 -20.72
C PRO A 29 8.11 11.07 -22.11
N PRO A 30 8.03 9.95 -22.84
CA PRO A 30 7.19 9.88 -24.04
C PRO A 30 5.78 10.32 -23.66
N ALA A 31 5.08 11.00 -24.59
CA ALA A 31 3.72 11.44 -24.37
C ALA A 31 2.88 10.26 -23.86
N HIS A 32 2.39 10.35 -22.63
CA HIS A 32 1.59 9.30 -22.04
C HIS A 32 0.30 9.17 -22.86
N GLU A 33 0.06 8.00 -23.43
CA GLU A 33 -1.20 7.69 -24.10
C GLU A 33 -2.25 7.26 -23.06
N PRO A 34 -3.54 7.57 -23.26
CA PRO A 34 -4.63 7.03 -22.45
C PRO A 34 -4.52 5.50 -22.31
N GLY A 35 -4.59 5.01 -21.08
CA GLY A 35 -4.40 3.60 -20.73
C GLY A 35 -2.97 3.21 -20.37
N SER A 36 -1.97 4.04 -20.69
CA SER A 36 -0.57 3.77 -20.31
C SER A 36 -0.35 3.84 -18.80
N LEU A 37 0.66 3.13 -18.29
CA LEU A 37 0.97 3.10 -16.86
C LEU A 37 2.08 4.10 -16.52
N ALA A 38 1.96 4.75 -15.36
CA ALA A 38 2.90 5.76 -14.90
C ALA A 38 3.19 5.65 -13.39
N MET A 39 4.36 6.13 -12.98
CA MET A 39 4.69 6.38 -11.58
C MET A 39 4.58 7.86 -11.26
N LEU A 40 4.15 8.16 -10.04
CA LEU A 40 4.03 9.51 -9.51
C LEU A 40 5.14 9.78 -8.48
N LEU A 41 5.89 10.85 -8.68
CA LEU A 41 6.81 11.37 -7.68
C LEU A 41 6.02 12.06 -6.54
N ARG A 42 6.09 11.52 -5.33
CA ARG A 42 5.61 12.15 -4.10
C ARG A 42 6.80 12.75 -3.33
N PRO A 43 6.87 14.07 -3.16
CA PRO A 43 7.90 14.65 -2.30
C PRO A 43 7.67 14.19 -0.86
N LYS A 44 8.68 13.62 -0.20
CA LYS A 44 8.67 13.46 1.26
C LYS A 44 8.94 14.82 1.93
N SER A 45 8.52 14.96 3.19
CA SER A 45 8.72 16.15 4.02
C SER A 45 10.19 16.59 4.15
N ALA A 46 11.14 15.68 3.90
CA ALA A 46 12.55 15.99 3.71
C ALA A 46 12.93 15.85 2.22
N LYS A 47 13.41 16.94 1.62
CA LYS A 47 13.72 17.12 0.18
C LYS A 47 14.81 16.19 -0.40
N ILE A 48 15.28 15.19 0.34
CA ILE A 48 16.54 14.51 0.06
C ILE A 48 16.33 13.21 -0.75
N GLU A 49 15.15 12.59 -0.73
CA GLU A 49 14.89 11.34 -1.46
C GLU A 49 13.61 11.40 -2.31
N ALA A 50 13.76 11.12 -3.60
CA ALA A 50 12.65 11.04 -4.55
C ALA A 50 11.84 9.75 -4.32
N ASN A 51 10.67 9.86 -3.68
CA ASN A 51 9.77 8.73 -3.45
C ASN A 51 8.80 8.57 -4.64
N TRP A 52 9.03 7.59 -5.50
CA TRP A 52 8.17 7.28 -6.64
C TRP A 52 7.13 6.24 -6.20
N ARG A 53 5.85 6.53 -6.43
CA ARG A 53 4.71 5.66 -6.15
C ARG A 53 4.07 5.18 -7.45
N GLY A 54 3.37 4.05 -7.40
CA GLY A 54 2.55 3.53 -8.49
C GLY A 54 2.77 2.05 -8.74
N PRO A 55 2.17 1.48 -9.80
CA PRO A 55 1.74 2.21 -11.00
C PRO A 55 0.32 2.77 -10.96
N PHE A 56 0.14 3.91 -11.62
CA PHE A 56 -1.15 4.56 -11.90
C PHE A 56 -1.49 4.40 -13.39
N ARG A 57 -2.78 4.42 -13.72
CA ARG A 57 -3.22 4.46 -15.12
C ARG A 57 -3.35 5.90 -15.58
N PHE A 58 -2.75 6.23 -16.71
CA PHE A 58 -2.94 7.52 -17.36
C PHE A 58 -4.32 7.55 -18.03
N ILE A 59 -5.13 8.55 -17.71
CA ILE A 59 -6.48 8.71 -18.26
C ILE A 59 -6.49 9.75 -19.39
N GLY A 60 -5.79 10.86 -19.21
CA GLY A 60 -5.78 11.94 -20.18
C GLY A 60 -5.08 13.20 -19.70
N ARG A 61 -5.29 14.30 -20.42
CA ARG A 61 -4.76 15.63 -20.07
C ARG A 61 -5.64 16.30 -19.01
N GLY A 62 -5.01 17.01 -18.09
CA GLY A 62 -5.70 17.79 -17.06
C GLY A 62 -6.16 19.15 -17.58
N SER A 63 -6.67 19.96 -16.66
CA SER A 63 -7.14 21.32 -16.96
C SER A 63 -6.02 22.27 -17.42
N HIS A 64 -4.78 22.00 -17.02
CA HIS A 64 -3.61 22.78 -17.39
C HIS A 64 -2.76 22.09 -18.46
N SER A 65 -2.08 22.86 -19.31
CA SER A 65 -1.24 22.37 -20.41
C SER A 65 -0.06 21.47 -19.99
N SER A 66 0.33 21.52 -18.72
CA SER A 66 1.43 20.73 -18.13
C SER A 66 0.97 19.78 -17.03
N SER A 67 -0.31 19.41 -17.08
CA SER A 67 -0.96 18.51 -16.15
C SER A 67 -1.62 17.34 -16.87
N SER A 68 -1.75 16.24 -16.13
CA SER A 68 -2.31 14.99 -16.59
C SER A 68 -3.20 14.39 -15.52
N ILE A 69 -4.24 13.67 -15.93
CA ILE A 69 -5.14 12.93 -15.06
C ILE A 69 -4.68 11.49 -15.00
N ILE A 70 -4.42 11.01 -13.80
CA ILE A 70 -4.08 9.62 -13.52
C ILE A 70 -5.13 9.00 -12.60
N GLU A 71 -5.36 7.70 -12.77
CA GLU A 71 -6.25 6.86 -11.97
C GLU A 71 -5.43 5.93 -11.08
N HIS A 72 -5.86 5.83 -9.83
CA HIS A 72 -5.40 4.84 -8.88
C HIS A 72 -5.97 3.46 -9.18
N LEU A 73 -5.12 2.45 -9.43
CA LEU A 73 -5.62 1.14 -9.89
C LEU A 73 -6.39 0.34 -8.83
N THR A 74 -6.16 0.60 -7.54
CA THR A 74 -6.90 -0.04 -6.44
C THR A 74 -8.16 0.74 -6.06
N THR A 75 -8.04 2.06 -5.80
CA THR A 75 -9.15 2.88 -5.31
C THR A 75 -10.04 3.48 -6.41
N GLY A 76 -9.63 3.41 -7.68
CA GLY A 76 -10.33 4.05 -8.81
C GLY A 76 -10.35 5.58 -8.77
N LYS A 77 -9.62 6.20 -7.83
CA LYS A 77 -9.62 7.66 -7.66
C LYS A 77 -8.79 8.32 -8.76
N ASN A 78 -9.35 9.36 -9.36
CA ASN A 78 -8.66 10.19 -10.33
C ASN A 78 -7.95 11.37 -9.64
N MET A 79 -6.76 11.71 -10.13
CA MET A 79 -5.98 12.84 -9.63
C MET A 79 -5.34 13.59 -10.80
N GLU A 80 -5.44 14.93 -10.79
CA GLU A 80 -4.67 15.79 -11.68
C GLU A 80 -3.28 16.04 -11.10
N VAL A 81 -2.24 15.76 -11.87
CA VAL A 81 -0.83 15.87 -11.45
C VAL A 81 0.02 16.53 -12.54
N SER A 82 1.09 17.22 -12.14
CA SER A 82 2.03 17.80 -13.09
C SER A 82 2.82 16.72 -13.84
N ASP A 83 2.97 16.89 -15.15
CA ASP A 83 3.72 15.99 -16.04
C ASP A 83 5.16 15.76 -15.56
N ARG A 84 5.78 16.76 -14.92
CA ARG A 84 7.14 16.66 -14.37
C ARG A 84 7.27 15.65 -13.23
N ARG A 85 6.15 15.29 -12.61
CA ARG A 85 6.08 14.32 -11.51
C ARG A 85 5.69 12.94 -12.02
N LEU A 86 5.45 12.78 -13.32
CA LEU A 86 5.13 11.50 -13.92
C LEU A 86 6.35 10.90 -14.60
N LYS A 87 6.45 9.57 -14.50
CA LYS A 87 7.41 8.78 -15.25
C LYS A 87 6.72 7.54 -15.78
N ALA A 88 7.00 7.13 -17.02
CA ALA A 88 6.46 5.90 -17.57
C ALA A 88 6.82 4.69 -16.70
N TRP A 89 5.84 3.82 -16.46
CA TRP A 89 6.06 2.52 -15.84
C TRP A 89 6.61 1.55 -16.89
N ALA A 90 7.74 0.92 -16.59
CA ALA A 90 8.41 -0.04 -17.48
C ALA A 90 8.32 -1.49 -16.96
N GLY A 91 7.47 -1.74 -15.97
CA GLY A 91 7.28 -3.06 -15.38
C GLY A 91 6.19 -3.87 -16.09
N THR A 92 5.65 -4.85 -15.37
CA THR A 92 4.51 -5.67 -15.84
C THR A 92 3.27 -4.81 -16.15
N GLN A 93 2.38 -5.33 -16.99
CA GLN A 93 1.05 -4.77 -17.25
C GLN A 93 -0.07 -5.60 -16.62
N ASP A 94 0.26 -6.72 -15.98
CA ASP A 94 -0.71 -7.60 -15.32
C ASP A 94 -1.37 -6.89 -14.12
N LEU A 95 -2.69 -6.71 -14.18
CA LEU A 95 -3.42 -5.85 -13.25
C LEU A 95 -3.32 -6.33 -11.79
N ASP A 96 -3.33 -7.64 -11.55
CA ASP A 96 -3.25 -8.21 -10.21
C ASP A 96 -1.86 -7.98 -9.60
N THR A 97 -0.81 -8.18 -10.39
CA THR A 97 0.57 -7.83 -9.98
C THR A 97 0.69 -6.34 -9.67
N LEU A 98 0.07 -5.46 -10.46
CA LEU A 98 0.14 -4.01 -10.26
C LEU A 98 -0.55 -3.59 -8.97
N LYS A 99 -1.72 -4.15 -8.66
CA LYS A 99 -2.45 -3.88 -7.41
C LYS A 99 -1.62 -4.29 -6.20
N ALA A 100 -0.96 -5.46 -6.25
CA ALA A 100 -0.06 -5.91 -5.19
C ALA A 100 1.12 -4.94 -4.97
N ILE A 101 1.73 -4.43 -6.05
CA ILE A 101 2.81 -3.44 -5.97
C ILE A 101 2.34 -2.14 -5.30
N ILE A 102 1.14 -1.67 -5.63
CA ILE A 102 0.57 -0.45 -5.05
C ILE A 102 0.32 -0.63 -3.55
N ALA A 103 -0.29 -1.74 -3.15
CA ALA A 103 -0.56 -2.06 -1.75
C ALA A 103 0.74 -2.11 -0.93
N GLU A 104 1.77 -2.80 -1.43
CA GLU A 104 3.09 -2.87 -0.78
C GLU A 104 3.74 -1.48 -0.66
N GLN A 105 3.67 -0.66 -1.71
CA GLN A 105 4.26 0.67 -1.69
C GLN A 105 3.54 1.60 -0.72
N GLU A 106 2.22 1.71 -0.82
CA GLU A 106 1.47 2.72 -0.09
C GLU A 106 1.29 2.38 1.39
N GLY A 107 1.57 1.13 1.78
CA GLY A 107 1.31 0.66 3.13
C GLY A 107 -0.19 0.65 3.44
N GLU A 108 -1.03 0.75 2.40
CA GLU A 108 -2.47 0.57 2.44
C GLU A 108 -2.75 -0.93 2.47
N TYR A 109 -2.37 -1.56 3.58
CA TYR A 109 -2.85 -2.90 3.89
C TYR A 109 -4.24 -2.75 4.50
N GLU A 110 -5.28 -2.93 3.70
CA GLU A 110 -6.64 -3.01 4.22
C GLU A 110 -6.79 -4.32 5.01
N VAL A 111 -7.31 -4.24 6.22
CA VAL A 111 -7.58 -5.45 7.03
C VAL A 111 -8.85 -6.08 6.50
N GLU A 112 -8.76 -7.31 5.98
CA GLU A 112 -9.91 -8.10 5.57
C GLU A 112 -10.53 -8.83 6.76
N SER A 113 -9.68 -9.44 7.61
CA SER A 113 -10.16 -10.02 8.86
C SER A 113 -9.07 -10.11 9.93
N ILE A 114 -9.49 -10.20 11.19
CA ILE A 114 -8.61 -10.58 12.30
C ILE A 114 -8.82 -12.07 12.53
N VAL A 115 -7.78 -12.87 12.30
CA VAL A 115 -7.83 -14.33 12.40
C VAL A 115 -7.70 -14.78 13.84
N SER A 116 -6.81 -14.15 14.59
CA SER A 116 -6.60 -14.48 16.00
C SER A 116 -6.11 -13.30 16.81
N ALA A 117 -6.35 -13.34 18.12
CA ALA A 117 -5.82 -12.38 19.08
C ALA A 117 -5.27 -13.14 20.30
N ARG A 118 -3.97 -12.98 20.58
CA ARG A 118 -3.30 -13.66 21.71
C ARG A 118 -2.36 -12.74 22.46
N ARG A 119 -2.02 -13.08 23.70
CA ARG A 119 -0.94 -12.40 24.42
C ARG A 119 0.41 -12.85 23.88
N ARG A 120 1.40 -11.94 23.83
CA ARG A 120 2.78 -12.29 23.45
C ARG A 120 3.39 -13.36 24.36
N SER A 121 3.13 -13.25 25.67
CA SER A 121 3.55 -14.21 26.69
C SER A 121 2.60 -14.15 27.90
N PRO A 122 2.59 -15.16 28.79
CA PRO A 122 1.84 -15.09 30.05
C PRO A 122 2.20 -13.83 30.85
N GLY A 123 1.20 -13.05 31.24
CA GLY A 123 1.39 -11.77 31.94
C GLY A 123 1.85 -10.59 31.07
N SER A 124 2.13 -10.80 29.79
CA SER A 124 2.42 -9.69 28.88
C SER A 124 1.18 -8.82 28.69
N LYS A 125 1.39 -7.51 28.71
CA LYS A 125 0.34 -6.57 28.34
C LYS A 125 0.16 -6.52 26.81
N THR A 126 1.18 -6.83 26.02
CA THR A 126 1.16 -6.82 24.55
C THR A 126 0.23 -7.89 23.97
N ILE A 127 -0.67 -7.45 23.09
CA ILE A 127 -1.55 -8.31 22.30
C ILE A 127 -0.93 -8.45 20.90
N MET A 128 -0.82 -9.69 20.43
CA MET A 128 -0.47 -10.03 19.06
C MET A 128 -1.77 -10.36 18.33
N LEU A 129 -2.06 -9.61 17.26
CA LEU A 129 -3.15 -9.92 16.34
C LEU A 129 -2.57 -10.63 15.12
N THR A 130 -3.19 -11.72 14.71
CA THR A 130 -2.98 -12.28 13.37
C THR A 130 -3.99 -11.63 12.45
N VAL A 131 -3.50 -10.90 11.45
CA VAL A 131 -4.30 -10.09 10.55
C VAL A 131 -4.21 -10.68 9.15
N HIS A 132 -5.38 -10.94 8.57
CA HIS A 132 -5.55 -11.25 7.17
C HIS A 132 -5.81 -9.97 6.39
N TRP A 133 -5.01 -9.74 5.36
CA TRP A 133 -5.04 -8.51 4.58
C TRP A 133 -5.85 -8.69 3.31
N ALA A 134 -6.63 -7.67 2.93
CA ALA A 134 -7.51 -7.73 1.78
C ALA A 134 -6.74 -8.02 0.50
N GLY A 135 -7.13 -9.12 -0.16
CA GLY A 135 -6.52 -9.56 -1.41
C GLY A 135 -5.22 -10.36 -1.26
N TYR A 136 -4.86 -10.77 -0.03
CA TYR A 136 -3.73 -11.64 0.26
C TYR A 136 -4.21 -13.05 0.64
N GLU A 137 -3.35 -14.06 0.53
CA GLU A 137 -3.67 -15.42 0.95
C GLU A 137 -3.47 -15.62 2.46
N SER A 138 -4.13 -16.63 3.06
CA SER A 138 -4.02 -16.90 4.51
C SER A 138 -2.60 -17.26 4.97
N GLU A 139 -1.74 -17.71 4.06
CA GLU A 139 -0.33 -17.97 4.32
C GLU A 139 0.48 -16.68 4.51
N GLU A 140 -0.07 -15.55 4.09
CA GLU A 140 0.52 -14.21 4.17
C GLU A 140 -0.04 -13.38 5.33
N ASP A 141 -0.82 -14.03 6.20
CA ASP A 141 -1.27 -13.44 7.46
C ASP A 141 -0.07 -12.95 8.26
N SER A 142 -0.16 -11.72 8.77
CA SER A 142 0.93 -11.11 9.52
C SER A 142 0.56 -10.79 10.96
N GLU A 143 1.56 -10.87 11.84
CA GLU A 143 1.38 -10.56 13.25
C GLU A 143 1.57 -9.06 13.52
N VAL A 144 0.48 -8.41 13.89
CA VAL A 144 0.43 -7.01 14.30
C VAL A 144 0.53 -6.91 15.82
N ARG A 145 1.39 -6.02 16.31
CA ARG A 145 1.53 -5.75 17.75
C ARG A 145 0.59 -4.62 18.17
N LEU A 146 -0.18 -4.89 19.21
CA LEU A 146 -0.97 -3.90 19.94
C LEU A 146 -0.38 -3.73 21.33
N ASP A 147 0.18 -2.55 21.57
CA ASP A 147 0.62 -2.10 22.88
C ASP A 147 0.31 -0.62 23.16
N ALA A 148 0.58 -0.24 24.41
CA ALA A 148 0.60 1.13 24.94
C ALA A 148 1.07 2.22 23.95
N SER A 149 2.07 1.87 23.14
CA SER A 149 2.84 2.77 22.29
C SER A 149 2.54 2.63 20.80
N THR A 150 1.82 1.58 20.40
CA THR A 150 1.40 1.38 19.01
C THR A 150 0.15 2.22 18.76
N ALA A 151 0.37 3.53 18.72
CA ALA A 151 -0.61 4.47 18.21
C ALA A 151 -0.87 4.13 16.73
N GLN A 152 -2.10 3.70 16.45
CA GLN A 152 -2.79 3.82 15.17
C GLN A 152 -2.10 3.12 13.98
N LEU A 153 -2.45 1.85 13.80
CA LEU A 153 -2.55 1.35 12.43
C LEU A 153 -3.89 1.84 11.89
N ALA A 154 -3.88 2.96 11.16
CA ALA A 154 -5.08 3.52 10.54
C ALA A 154 -5.96 2.48 9.81
N PRO A 155 -5.40 1.43 9.15
CA PRO A 155 -6.22 0.38 8.55
C PRO A 155 -6.92 -0.52 9.58
N LEU A 156 -6.29 -0.78 10.72
CA LEU A 156 -6.90 -1.52 11.82
C LEU A 156 -8.03 -0.71 12.48
N ASP A 157 -7.84 0.60 12.64
CA ASP A 157 -8.88 1.47 13.21
C ASP A 157 -10.13 1.48 12.32
N ALA A 158 -9.98 1.63 11.00
CA ALA A 158 -11.08 1.57 10.04
C ALA A 158 -11.82 0.21 10.07
N PHE A 159 -11.07 -0.89 10.20
CA PHE A 159 -11.67 -2.22 10.36
C PHE A 159 -12.44 -2.35 11.68
N LEU A 160 -11.90 -1.87 12.79
CA LEU A 160 -12.55 -1.95 14.11
C LEU A 160 -13.77 -1.02 14.22
N GLU A 161 -13.78 0.10 13.52
CA GLU A 161 -14.96 0.95 13.38
C GLU A 161 -16.10 0.25 12.64
N SER A 162 -15.80 -0.47 11.56
CA SER A 162 -16.79 -1.26 10.81
C SER A 162 -17.17 -2.58 11.50
N HIS A 163 -16.33 -3.10 12.40
CA HIS A 163 -16.52 -4.39 13.09
C HIS A 163 -16.58 -4.25 14.63
N PRO A 164 -17.70 -3.78 15.20
CA PRO A 164 -17.82 -3.47 16.62
C PRO A 164 -17.71 -4.68 17.56
N ALA A 165 -17.90 -5.91 17.05
CA ALA A 165 -17.66 -7.13 17.82
C ALA A 165 -16.16 -7.35 18.10
N TRP A 166 -15.33 -7.11 17.09
CA TRP A 166 -13.86 -7.16 17.22
C TRP A 166 -13.35 -6.05 18.11
N ARG A 167 -13.86 -4.82 17.91
CA ARG A 167 -13.53 -3.69 18.78
C ARG A 167 -13.79 -4.00 20.25
N ARG A 168 -14.97 -4.53 20.59
CA ARG A 168 -15.30 -4.95 21.96
C ARG A 168 -14.36 -6.04 22.50
N THR A 169 -13.99 -7.00 21.65
CA THR A 169 -13.07 -8.09 22.04
C THR A 169 -11.68 -7.55 22.38
N ILE A 170 -11.15 -6.65 21.55
CA ILE A 170 -9.84 -6.01 21.75
C ILE A 170 -9.90 -5.08 22.96
N GLU A 171 -10.93 -4.22 23.09
CA GLU A 171 -11.10 -3.35 24.26
C GLU A 171 -11.22 -4.15 25.56
N ALA A 172 -11.93 -5.28 25.56
CA ALA A 172 -12.03 -6.16 26.72
C ALA A 172 -10.69 -6.83 27.05
N ALA A 173 -9.87 -7.13 26.05
CA ALA A 173 -8.50 -7.60 26.24
C ALA A 173 -7.60 -6.47 26.79
N CYS A 174 -7.71 -5.24 26.29
CA CYS A 174 -6.98 -4.07 26.76
C CYS A 174 -7.35 -3.70 28.21
N ARG A 175 -8.65 -3.66 28.55
CA ARG A 175 -9.14 -3.38 29.92
C ARG A 175 -8.62 -4.39 30.94
N ARG A 176 -8.61 -5.69 30.59
CA ARG A 176 -8.02 -6.75 31.45
C ARG A 176 -6.52 -6.55 31.71
N ASN A 177 -5.84 -5.71 30.93
CA ASN A 177 -4.43 -5.39 31.05
C ASN A 177 -4.16 -3.96 31.59
N GLY A 178 -5.22 -3.22 31.95
CA GLY A 178 -5.12 -1.84 32.46
C GLY A 178 -4.84 -0.80 31.37
N TRP A 179 -5.28 -1.04 30.13
CA TRP A 179 -5.12 -0.12 29.00
C TRP A 179 -6.45 0.51 28.60
N GLN A 180 -6.39 1.76 28.14
CA GLN A 180 -7.46 2.43 27.39
C GLN A 180 -7.05 2.45 25.91
N LEU A 181 -7.97 1.99 25.06
CA LEU A 181 -7.84 2.06 23.61
C LEU A 181 -8.23 3.47 23.14
#